data_AF-A5V0C3-F1
#
_entry.id   AF-A5V0C3-F1
#
_cell.length_a   1.000
_cell.length_b   1.000
_cell.length_c   1.000
_cell.angle_alpha   90.00
_cell.angle_beta   90.00
_cell.angle_gamma   90.00
#
_symmetry.space_group_name_H-M   'P 1'
#
loop_
_entity.id
_entity.type
_entity.pdbx_description
1 polymer ?
#
loop_
_entity_poly.entity_id
_entity_poly.type
_entity_poly.pdbx_seq_one_letter_code
_entity_poly.pdbx_strand_id
1 'polypeptide(L)'
;MQRGAKVKGGRRQGVQGFRRFFRAAQQDANVKGGRCEGGKCEGSRRKSANTKPPSTFNLITFNLQPLILLILFLLLAAPLHAAPSRQSTVQDLTIGLSTQGRPITALRIGDGPMKLVIVGNTHGAPEANTYTLAAMLADHFRANPHEVPSAVRLYIIPTINPDGLALGTRFNARGIDLNRNMNTNLDVCPENDWRTRVFGAYGIISDTGGPYPDSEVESRVLRSFLLDAWGAMFLHSAAGNVFPAFCEHAPSIELAQTYATGAGYRYTRFWDAYTITGGMHDWAASLGIAAIVPELVTGDEPEFDENLAGIRAVLAAAEELLPAPEDRRENEVVVPALLWRYWKMHGGNDLFGAPLAPAVVEGGITRQVFERAVLELHPDQADTPYLVQVAPLGRTWTPPGGAAPTDDCAPPGCRRFAETPHAIRGSFAAFWERNGGLQTFGFPISDEFAAAGERRRMRQVFERAVFTQNDDGSIALEPLGWAFLVRERSLAPTAAHQVR
;
A
#
# COMPACT_ATOMS: atom_id res chain seq x y z
N MET A 1 5.77 -7.47 -67.98
CA MET A 1 4.49 -7.06 -68.59
C MET A 1 3.88 -6.01 -67.66
N GLN A 2 3.77 -4.76 -68.15
CA GLN A 2 2.94 -3.60 -67.75
C GLN A 2 1.83 -3.84 -66.69
N ARG A 3 1.44 -2.94 -65.76
CA ARG A 3 1.38 -1.46 -65.56
C ARG A 3 1.38 -1.22 -64.02
N GLY A 4 1.72 -0.09 -63.40
CA GLY A 4 1.83 1.31 -63.82
C GLY A 4 0.70 2.17 -63.23
N ALA A 5 0.95 2.90 -62.13
CA ALA A 5 0.25 4.15 -61.78
C ALA A 5 1.06 5.01 -60.78
N LYS A 6 1.45 6.20 -61.23
CA LYS A 6 2.00 7.34 -60.46
C LYS A 6 0.86 8.10 -59.77
N VAL A 7 1.17 8.94 -58.77
CA VAL A 7 1.05 10.43 -58.82
C VAL A 7 1.35 11.11 -57.46
N LYS A 8 2.37 11.99 -57.50
CA LYS A 8 2.56 13.36 -56.94
C LYS A 8 2.12 13.74 -55.51
N GLY A 9 3.10 14.16 -54.70
CA GLY A 9 3.50 15.56 -54.49
C GLY A 9 2.52 16.53 -53.81
N GLY A 10 2.79 16.88 -52.55
CA GLY A 10 2.16 17.98 -51.82
C GLY A 10 3.21 18.85 -51.11
N ARG A 11 3.17 20.17 -51.39
CA ARG A 11 4.04 21.24 -50.87
C ARG A 11 3.85 21.45 -49.36
N ARG A 12 4.96 21.67 -48.63
CA ARG A 12 4.96 22.39 -47.34
C ARG A 12 4.90 23.90 -47.62
N GLN A 13 3.85 24.55 -47.12
CA GLN A 13 3.83 26.01 -46.94
C GLN A 13 4.29 26.32 -45.52
N GLY A 14 5.24 27.24 -45.39
CA GLY A 14 5.56 27.91 -44.13
C GLY A 14 4.65 29.13 -43.94
N VAL A 15 4.40 29.48 -42.68
CA VAL A 15 3.95 30.82 -42.29
C VAL A 15 4.74 31.24 -41.06
N GLN A 16 5.39 32.39 -41.19
CA GLN A 16 6.05 33.16 -40.15
C GLN A 16 5.03 33.90 -39.29
N GLY A 17 5.38 34.10 -38.01
CA GLY A 17 5.21 35.38 -37.32
C GLY A 17 3.92 35.56 -36.52
N PHE A 18 4.06 35.78 -35.21
CA PHE A 18 3.71 37.07 -34.61
C PHE A 18 4.41 37.22 -33.26
N ARG A 19 5.01 38.39 -33.04
CA ARG A 19 5.80 38.79 -31.87
C ARG A 19 5.13 40.02 -31.24
N ARG A 20 5.15 40.05 -29.89
CA ARG A 20 5.11 41.21 -28.98
C ARG A 20 3.77 41.91 -28.68
N PHE A 21 3.50 42.05 -27.37
CA PHE A 21 3.28 43.26 -26.55
C PHE A 21 2.80 42.77 -25.15
N PHE A 22 3.12 43.28 -23.95
CA PHE A 22 3.67 44.55 -23.43
C PHE A 22 4.45 44.30 -22.11
N ARG A 23 5.25 45.30 -21.72
CA ARG A 23 6.19 45.41 -20.57
C ARG A 23 5.55 45.89 -19.25
N ALA A 24 6.32 45.68 -18.17
CA ALA A 24 6.56 46.55 -16.99
C ALA A 24 5.44 46.65 -15.92
N ALA A 25 5.70 46.79 -14.61
CA ALA A 25 6.89 47.33 -13.94
C ALA A 25 7.10 46.73 -12.52
N GLN A 26 8.31 46.96 -12.01
CA GLN A 26 8.84 46.69 -10.68
C GLN A 26 9.07 48.05 -9.96
N GLN A 27 9.33 48.05 -8.64
CA GLN A 27 9.68 49.16 -7.71
C GLN A 27 8.49 49.86 -7.01
N ASP A 28 8.50 50.26 -5.74
CA ASP A 28 9.53 50.33 -4.68
C ASP A 28 8.89 50.60 -3.29
N ALA A 29 9.66 50.29 -2.23
CA ALA A 29 9.82 50.99 -0.94
C ALA A 29 8.63 51.34 0.01
N ASN A 30 8.58 50.61 1.14
CA ASN A 30 8.86 51.03 2.54
C ASN A 30 8.29 52.33 3.17
N VAL A 31 7.96 52.22 4.48
CA VAL A 31 7.90 53.22 5.59
C VAL A 31 6.52 53.63 6.18
N LYS A 32 6.31 53.13 7.42
CA LYS A 32 5.76 53.71 8.68
C LYS A 32 4.64 54.76 8.69
N GLY A 33 3.70 54.58 9.63
CA GLY A 33 3.19 55.69 10.46
C GLY A 33 1.73 55.55 10.92
N GLY A 34 1.52 55.36 12.24
CA GLY A 34 0.23 55.04 12.85
C GLY A 34 -0.80 56.18 12.96
N ARG A 35 -1.98 55.85 13.51
CA ARG A 35 -2.69 56.65 14.53
C ARG A 35 -3.84 55.86 15.17
N CYS A 36 -3.99 56.00 16.48
CA CYS A 36 -5.17 55.62 17.26
C CYS A 36 -6.07 56.85 17.49
N GLU A 37 -7.39 56.64 17.51
CA GLU A 37 -8.41 57.46 18.19
C GLU A 37 -9.54 56.47 18.57
N GLY A 38 -10.22 56.49 19.71
CA GLY A 38 -10.23 57.34 20.90
C GLY A 38 -11.45 56.97 21.76
N GLY A 39 -11.46 57.32 23.05
CA GLY A 39 -12.72 57.37 23.81
C GLY A 39 -12.69 57.18 25.35
N LYS A 40 -12.25 58.22 26.08
CA LYS A 40 -12.85 58.82 27.31
C LYS A 40 -13.01 57.96 28.60
N CYS A 41 -13.00 58.45 29.85
CA CYS A 41 -12.87 59.74 30.55
C CYS A 41 -12.65 59.35 32.05
N GLU A 42 -11.70 59.88 32.83
CA GLU A 42 -11.70 61.17 33.56
C GLU A 42 -12.10 61.02 35.05
N GLY A 43 -11.35 61.65 35.98
CA GLY A 43 -11.74 61.73 37.41
C GLY A 43 -10.60 61.93 38.43
N SER A 44 -10.24 63.18 38.67
CA SER A 44 -9.22 63.67 39.62
C SER A 44 -9.82 64.05 40.99
N ARG A 45 -9.07 63.88 42.11
CA ARG A 45 -8.66 64.97 43.06
C ARG A 45 -7.98 64.52 44.37
N ARG A 46 -6.70 64.93 44.47
CA ARG A 46 -5.93 65.60 45.56
C ARG A 46 -6.19 65.39 47.08
N LYS A 47 -5.05 65.05 47.73
CA LYS A 47 -4.37 65.65 48.92
C LYS A 47 -4.97 65.45 50.33
N SER A 48 -4.17 64.85 51.22
CA SER A 48 -3.49 65.57 52.33
C SER A 48 -2.51 64.66 53.07
N ALA A 49 -1.36 65.19 53.47
CA ALA A 49 -0.34 64.56 54.29
C ALA A 49 -0.53 64.97 55.76
N ASN A 50 -0.22 64.11 56.73
CA ASN A 50 0.70 64.48 57.82
C ASN A 50 1.12 63.31 58.74
N THR A 51 2.33 63.45 59.28
CA THR A 51 2.91 62.90 60.52
C THR A 51 3.42 61.43 60.61
N LYS A 52 4.67 61.34 61.10
CA LYS A 52 5.50 60.20 61.59
C LYS A 52 5.93 60.55 63.04
N PRO A 53 6.67 59.73 63.81
CA PRO A 53 6.86 58.26 63.95
C PRO A 53 6.66 57.87 65.48
N PRO A 54 7.25 56.84 66.16
CA PRO A 54 8.15 55.70 65.82
C PRO A 54 7.52 54.33 66.27
N SER A 55 8.10 53.13 66.32
CA SER A 55 9.47 52.60 66.48
C SER A 55 9.51 51.09 66.10
N THR A 56 10.69 50.66 65.62
CA THR A 56 11.31 49.31 65.74
C THR A 56 10.57 48.05 65.26
N PHE A 57 11.10 47.41 64.20
CA PHE A 57 11.57 46.01 64.22
C PHE A 57 12.42 45.76 62.96
N ASN A 58 13.66 45.29 63.13
CA ASN A 58 14.56 44.91 62.05
C ASN A 58 14.06 43.62 61.38
N LEU A 59 13.84 43.63 60.07
CA LEU A 59 13.75 42.42 59.26
C LEU A 59 14.93 42.41 58.28
N ILE A 60 15.82 41.43 58.44
CA ILE A 60 16.88 41.12 57.49
C ILE A 60 16.21 40.61 56.21
N THR A 61 16.27 41.37 55.13
CA THR A 61 15.84 40.93 53.80
C THR A 61 16.95 40.11 53.15
N PHE A 62 16.81 38.78 53.14
CA PHE A 62 17.66 37.93 52.32
C PHE A 62 17.33 38.16 50.85
N ASN A 63 18.28 38.71 50.11
CA ASN A 63 18.16 38.97 48.68
C ASN A 63 18.30 37.63 47.92
N LEU A 64 17.17 37.00 47.57
CA LEU A 64 17.11 35.68 46.91
C LEU A 64 17.38 35.73 45.39
N GLN A 65 17.48 36.92 44.79
CA GLN A 65 17.70 37.09 43.35
C GLN A 65 18.97 36.41 42.79
N PRO A 66 20.16 36.47 43.41
CA PRO A 66 21.35 35.85 42.86
C PRO A 66 21.29 34.30 42.90
N LEU A 67 20.56 33.72 43.87
CA LEU A 67 20.41 32.27 43.98
C LEU A 67 19.45 31.72 42.90
N ILE A 68 18.36 32.45 42.61
CA ILE A 68 17.41 32.09 41.55
C ILE A 68 18.09 32.19 40.18
N LEU A 69 18.89 33.23 39.94
CA LEU A 69 19.67 33.37 38.70
C LEU A 69 20.72 32.27 38.54
N LEU A 70 21.40 31.86 39.61
CA LEU A 70 22.37 30.77 39.58
C LEU A 70 21.69 29.41 39.29
N ILE A 71 20.51 29.15 39.88
CA ILE A 71 19.73 27.92 39.61
C ILE A 71 19.21 27.90 38.17
N LEU A 72 18.71 29.03 37.65
CA LEU A 72 18.32 29.15 36.24
C LEU A 72 19.52 28.94 35.31
N PHE A 73 20.67 29.51 35.64
CA PHE A 73 21.89 29.34 34.85
C PHE A 73 22.41 27.89 34.88
N LEU A 74 22.32 27.20 36.03
CA LEU A 74 22.65 25.78 36.16
C LEU A 74 21.63 24.86 35.46
N LEU A 75 20.35 25.23 35.39
CA LEU A 75 19.32 24.52 34.62
C LEU A 75 19.48 24.71 33.10
N LEU A 76 19.95 25.89 32.66
CA LEU A 76 20.27 26.19 31.26
C LEU A 76 21.64 25.66 30.80
N ALA A 77 22.57 25.45 31.74
CA ALA A 77 23.91 24.90 31.48
C ALA A 77 24.00 23.39 31.74
N ALA A 78 22.91 22.74 32.15
CA ALA A 78 22.84 21.29 32.13
C ALA A 78 23.05 20.85 30.68
N PRO A 79 24.07 20.03 30.37
CA PRO A 79 24.22 19.52 29.01
C PRO A 79 22.92 18.78 28.69
N LEU A 80 22.20 19.27 27.67
CA LEU A 80 21.17 18.52 26.98
C LEU A 80 21.84 17.20 26.62
N HIS A 81 21.63 16.18 27.44
CA HIS A 81 22.00 14.83 27.08
C HIS A 81 21.09 14.55 25.90
N ALA A 82 21.64 14.68 24.69
CA ALA A 82 20.99 14.20 23.48
C ALA A 82 20.52 12.79 23.82
N ALA A 83 19.20 12.57 23.75
CA ALA A 83 18.65 11.25 23.91
C ALA A 83 19.50 10.33 23.01
N PRO A 84 20.00 9.18 23.52
CA PRO A 84 20.84 8.31 22.72
C PRO A 84 20.13 8.08 21.40
N SER A 85 20.78 8.43 20.28
CA SER A 85 20.22 8.26 18.95
C SER A 85 19.78 6.80 18.86
N ARG A 86 18.47 6.57 18.82
CA ARG A 86 17.93 5.22 18.71
C ARG A 86 18.54 4.65 17.43
N GLN A 87 19.40 3.62 17.56
CA GLN A 87 19.99 2.99 16.40
C GLN A 87 18.83 2.54 15.49
N SER A 88 18.89 2.91 14.22
CA SER A 88 17.93 2.45 13.22
C SER A 88 17.86 0.93 13.27
N THR A 89 16.67 0.39 13.54
CA THR A 89 16.43 -1.05 13.57
C THR A 89 16.72 -1.64 12.20
N VAL A 90 17.59 -2.66 12.12
CA VAL A 90 17.88 -3.41 10.90
C VAL A 90 17.47 -4.87 11.11
N GLN A 91 16.64 -5.41 10.22
CA GLN A 91 16.06 -6.74 10.40
C GLN A 91 15.87 -7.47 9.07
N ASP A 92 16.29 -8.74 9.02
CA ASP A 92 15.96 -9.63 7.91
C ASP A 92 14.60 -10.31 8.14
N LEU A 93 13.78 -10.32 7.10
CA LEU A 93 12.44 -10.89 7.10
C LEU A 93 12.32 -11.96 6.00
N THR A 94 11.55 -13.00 6.27
CA THR A 94 10.97 -13.86 5.23
C THR A 94 9.51 -13.47 5.08
N ILE A 95 9.15 -12.89 3.94
CA ILE A 95 7.82 -12.33 3.69
C ILE A 95 6.88 -13.35 2.99
N GLY A 96 7.43 -14.45 2.48
CA GLY A 96 6.67 -15.51 1.87
C GLY A 96 7.55 -16.59 1.25
N LEU A 97 6.92 -17.51 0.53
CA LEU A 97 7.58 -18.56 -0.25
C LEU A 97 7.15 -18.44 -1.71
N SER A 98 8.07 -18.74 -2.63
CA SER A 98 7.78 -18.89 -4.05
C SER A 98 7.01 -20.18 -4.35
N THR A 99 6.64 -20.36 -5.61
CA THR A 99 5.94 -21.55 -6.09
C THR A 99 6.68 -22.85 -5.78
N GLN A 100 8.01 -22.87 -5.90
CA GLN A 100 8.85 -24.03 -5.55
C GLN A 100 9.30 -24.02 -4.08
N GLY A 101 8.75 -23.15 -3.24
CA GLY A 101 9.02 -23.11 -1.81
C GLY A 101 10.33 -22.40 -1.42
N ARG A 102 10.94 -21.61 -2.32
CA ARG A 102 12.11 -20.80 -1.96
C ARG A 102 11.67 -19.59 -1.13
N PRO A 103 12.45 -19.19 -0.11
CA PRO A 103 12.12 -18.02 0.69
C PRO A 103 12.19 -16.74 -0.14
N ILE A 104 11.15 -15.91 -0.04
CA ILE A 104 11.14 -14.52 -0.49
C ILE A 104 11.49 -13.67 0.73
N THR A 105 12.59 -12.93 0.65
CA THR A 105 13.18 -12.22 1.80
C THR A 105 13.16 -10.70 1.59
N ALA A 106 13.20 -9.96 2.70
CA ALA A 106 13.31 -8.51 2.70
C ALA A 106 14.25 -8.04 3.81
N LEU A 107 15.12 -7.07 3.52
CA LEU A 107 15.82 -6.29 4.54
C LEU A 107 14.94 -5.10 4.94
N ARG A 108 14.71 -4.94 6.25
CA ARG A 108 14.03 -3.81 6.86
C ARG A 108 15.06 -2.87 7.51
N ILE A 109 14.93 -1.56 7.27
CA ILE A 109 15.71 -0.51 7.93
C ILE A 109 14.77 0.58 8.48
N GLY A 110 14.88 0.88 9.77
CA GLY A 110 14.12 1.91 10.46
C GLY A 110 12.75 1.45 10.99
N ASP A 111 12.11 2.33 11.75
CA ASP A 111 10.82 2.12 12.41
C ASP A 111 9.80 3.22 12.08
N GLY A 112 10.10 4.08 11.09
CA GLY A 112 9.24 5.18 10.69
C GLY A 112 7.89 4.72 10.11
N PRO A 113 6.85 5.55 10.16
CA PRO A 113 5.54 5.20 9.62
C PRO A 113 5.52 5.10 8.09
N MET A 114 6.42 5.81 7.38
CA MET A 114 6.44 5.82 5.91
C MET A 114 7.12 4.58 5.37
N LYS A 115 6.33 3.59 4.98
CA LYS A 115 6.84 2.35 4.38
C LYS A 115 7.18 2.57 2.90
N LEU A 116 8.46 2.47 2.57
CA LEU A 116 8.98 2.49 1.20
C LEU A 116 9.56 1.12 0.86
N VAL A 117 9.16 0.53 -0.27
CA VAL A 117 9.61 -0.81 -0.68
C VAL A 117 10.33 -0.77 -2.02
N ILE A 118 11.53 -1.33 -2.08
CA ILE A 118 12.30 -1.52 -3.31
C ILE A 118 12.28 -3.01 -3.65
N VAL A 119 11.88 -3.34 -4.87
CA VAL A 119 11.71 -4.72 -5.34
C VAL A 119 12.64 -4.96 -6.51
N GLY A 120 13.62 -5.85 -6.32
CA GLY A 120 14.46 -6.38 -7.38
C GLY A 120 13.89 -7.65 -7.99
N ASN A 121 14.36 -7.96 -9.20
CA ASN A 121 14.25 -9.27 -9.82
C ASN A 121 12.82 -9.83 -9.86
N THR A 122 11.90 -9.02 -10.37
CA THR A 122 10.60 -9.50 -10.84
C THR A 122 10.77 -10.47 -12.01
N HIS A 123 11.74 -10.22 -12.88
CA HIS A 123 12.15 -11.13 -13.96
C HIS A 123 13.50 -11.78 -13.64
N GLY A 124 13.57 -13.10 -13.58
CA GLY A 124 14.78 -13.86 -13.24
C GLY A 124 15.94 -13.69 -14.23
N ALA A 125 15.63 -13.63 -15.53
CA ALA A 125 16.52 -13.28 -16.63
C ALA A 125 15.70 -12.64 -17.78
N PRO A 126 16.29 -11.84 -18.69
CA PRO A 126 17.67 -11.37 -18.71
C PRO A 126 17.98 -10.34 -17.62
N GLU A 127 16.98 -9.91 -16.83
CA GLU A 127 17.08 -8.80 -15.87
C GLU A 127 17.65 -9.24 -14.49
N ALA A 128 18.56 -10.23 -14.49
CA ALA A 128 19.18 -10.75 -13.26
C ALA A 128 20.04 -9.69 -12.56
N ASN A 129 20.53 -8.69 -13.29
CA ASN A 129 21.27 -7.56 -12.74
C ASN A 129 20.47 -6.77 -11.68
N THR A 130 19.14 -6.76 -11.76
CA THR A 130 18.27 -6.12 -10.76
C THR A 130 18.28 -6.84 -9.40
N TYR A 131 18.53 -8.16 -9.37
CA TYR A 131 18.80 -8.89 -8.13
C TYR A 131 20.12 -8.43 -7.51
N THR A 132 21.17 -8.35 -8.34
CA THR A 132 22.50 -7.89 -7.90
C THR A 132 22.43 -6.48 -7.34
N LEU A 133 21.76 -5.55 -8.05
CA LEU A 133 21.54 -4.19 -7.57
C LEU A 133 20.80 -4.19 -6.22
N ALA A 134 19.66 -4.87 -6.12
CA ALA A 134 18.88 -4.88 -4.89
C ALA A 134 19.65 -5.51 -3.70
N ALA A 135 20.47 -6.54 -3.94
CA ALA A 135 21.36 -7.11 -2.93
C ALA A 135 22.45 -6.11 -2.49
N MET A 136 23.09 -5.41 -3.43
CA MET A 136 24.08 -4.37 -3.12
C MET A 136 23.48 -3.21 -2.33
N LEU A 137 22.25 -2.77 -2.68
CA LEU A 137 21.51 -1.77 -1.94
C LEU A 137 21.18 -2.24 -0.52
N ALA A 138 20.77 -3.50 -0.36
CA ALA A 138 20.53 -4.08 0.96
C ALA A 138 21.79 -4.06 1.82
N ASP A 139 22.94 -4.47 1.28
CA ASP A 139 24.21 -4.43 2.00
C ASP A 139 24.65 -3.00 2.34
N HIS A 140 24.46 -2.05 1.42
CA HIS A 140 24.76 -0.63 1.66
C HIS A 140 23.93 -0.05 2.80
N PHE A 141 22.60 -0.20 2.76
CA PHE A 141 21.73 0.36 3.81
C PHE A 141 21.84 -0.40 5.13
N ARG A 142 22.19 -1.69 5.12
CA ARG A 142 22.55 -2.44 6.33
C ARG A 142 23.80 -1.85 7.00
N ALA A 143 24.81 -1.49 6.22
CA ALA A 143 26.03 -0.85 6.71
C ALA A 143 25.84 0.62 7.09
N ASN A 144 24.91 1.31 6.42
CA ASN A 144 24.65 2.74 6.57
C ASN A 144 23.18 3.05 6.95
N PRO A 145 22.63 2.48 8.05
CA PRO A 145 21.21 2.59 8.34
C PRO A 145 20.78 3.98 8.82
N HIS A 146 21.74 4.88 9.04
CA HIS A 146 21.54 6.30 9.35
C HIS A 146 21.21 7.14 8.11
N GLU A 147 21.42 6.61 6.89
CA GLU A 147 20.99 7.26 5.65
C GLU A 147 19.48 7.21 5.43
N VAL A 148 18.78 6.28 6.11
CA VAL A 148 17.31 6.20 6.08
C VAL A 148 16.75 7.22 7.07
N PRO A 149 15.93 8.20 6.64
CA PRO A 149 15.32 9.17 7.54
C PRO A 149 14.49 8.49 8.62
N SER A 150 14.43 9.07 9.83
CA SER A 150 13.71 8.46 10.97
C SER A 150 12.20 8.27 10.73
N ALA A 151 11.61 9.05 9.82
CA ALA A 151 10.20 8.93 9.45
C ALA A 151 9.96 7.82 8.39
N VAL A 152 11.01 7.28 7.78
CA VAL A 152 10.96 6.21 6.79
C VAL A 152 11.28 4.86 7.42
N ARG A 153 10.58 3.85 6.91
CA ARG A 153 10.88 2.44 7.14
C ARG A 153 11.07 1.80 5.76
N LEU A 154 12.33 1.59 5.41
CA LEU A 154 12.75 1.10 4.10
C LEU A 154 12.76 -0.42 4.09
N TYR A 155 12.18 -1.02 3.05
CA TYR A 155 12.29 -2.44 2.75
C TYR A 155 12.97 -2.64 1.41
N ILE A 156 13.90 -3.60 1.35
CA ILE A 156 14.54 -4.01 0.11
C ILE A 156 14.32 -5.51 -0.06
N ILE A 157 13.62 -5.88 -1.12
CA ILE A 157 13.35 -7.26 -1.52
C ILE A 157 14.32 -7.58 -2.67
N PRO A 158 15.39 -8.37 -2.46
CA PRO A 158 16.35 -8.67 -3.53
C PRO A 158 15.72 -9.39 -4.71
N THR A 159 14.79 -10.30 -4.43
CA THR A 159 14.04 -11.01 -5.47
C THR A 159 12.62 -11.34 -5.00
N ILE A 160 11.64 -10.97 -5.82
CA ILE A 160 10.27 -11.49 -5.71
C ILE A 160 10.09 -12.79 -6.54
N ASN A 161 11.04 -13.11 -7.42
CA ASN A 161 11.02 -14.28 -8.31
C ASN A 161 12.26 -15.19 -8.12
N PRO A 162 12.49 -15.74 -6.92
CA PRO A 162 13.69 -16.57 -6.67
C PRO A 162 13.70 -17.85 -7.51
N ASP A 163 12.54 -18.34 -7.95
CA ASP A 163 12.44 -19.49 -8.84
C ASP A 163 12.88 -19.14 -10.26
N GLY A 164 12.37 -18.04 -10.81
CA GLY A 164 12.77 -17.54 -12.13
C GLY A 164 14.26 -17.23 -12.19
N LEU A 165 14.82 -16.66 -11.12
CA LEU A 165 16.25 -16.41 -10.99
C LEU A 165 17.06 -17.72 -11.05
N ALA A 166 16.67 -18.71 -10.25
CA ALA A 166 17.34 -20.03 -10.24
C ALA A 166 17.23 -20.76 -11.59
N LEU A 167 16.11 -20.56 -12.30
CA LEU A 167 15.85 -21.15 -13.60
C LEU A 167 16.46 -20.35 -14.78
N GLY A 168 16.96 -19.14 -14.54
CA GLY A 168 17.47 -18.26 -15.60
C GLY A 168 16.40 -17.85 -16.61
N THR A 169 15.18 -17.56 -16.14
CA THR A 169 14.03 -17.22 -16.99
C THR A 169 13.36 -15.93 -16.53
N ARG A 170 12.72 -15.23 -17.47
CA ARG A 170 11.89 -14.05 -17.19
C ARG A 170 10.74 -14.36 -16.25
N PHE A 171 10.17 -15.55 -16.42
CA PHE A 171 8.93 -15.95 -15.80
C PHE A 171 9.17 -16.56 -14.41
N ASN A 172 8.12 -16.81 -13.64
CA ASN A 172 8.23 -17.64 -12.44
C ASN A 172 8.30 -19.14 -12.80
N ALA A 173 8.29 -20.02 -11.79
CA ALA A 173 8.34 -21.48 -11.99
C ALA A 173 7.18 -22.06 -12.84
N ARG A 174 6.07 -21.32 -12.97
CA ARG A 174 4.88 -21.72 -13.75
C ARG A 174 4.85 -21.09 -15.15
N GLY A 175 5.90 -20.38 -15.54
CA GLY A 175 5.96 -19.72 -16.85
C GLY A 175 5.11 -18.45 -16.94
N ILE A 176 4.74 -17.85 -15.79
CA ILE A 176 3.97 -16.62 -15.74
C ILE A 176 4.89 -15.41 -15.54
N ASP A 177 4.63 -14.34 -16.29
CA ASP A 177 5.28 -13.04 -16.13
C ASP A 177 4.63 -12.34 -14.93
N LEU A 178 5.38 -12.21 -13.82
CA LEU A 178 4.87 -11.63 -12.58
C LEU A 178 4.47 -10.16 -12.77
N ASN A 179 5.14 -9.42 -13.67
CA ASN A 179 4.78 -8.03 -13.98
C ASN A 179 3.65 -7.94 -15.03
N ARG A 180 2.92 -9.03 -15.25
CA ARG A 180 1.69 -9.11 -16.04
C ARG A 180 0.56 -9.80 -15.29
N ASN A 181 0.79 -10.15 -14.02
CA ASN A 181 -0.10 -11.01 -13.26
C ASN A 181 -0.98 -10.26 -12.27
N MET A 182 -0.74 -8.98 -11.99
CA MET A 182 -1.47 -8.27 -10.92
C MET A 182 -2.89 -7.89 -11.35
N ASN A 183 -3.83 -7.79 -10.40
CA ASN A 183 -5.20 -7.36 -10.69
C ASN A 183 -5.34 -5.85 -10.93
N THR A 184 -5.17 -5.41 -12.18
CA THR A 184 -5.37 -4.00 -12.57
C THR A 184 -6.81 -3.66 -12.97
N ASN A 185 -7.73 -4.64 -12.99
CA ASN A 185 -9.13 -4.44 -13.41
C ASN A 185 -9.96 -3.52 -12.49
N LEU A 186 -9.41 -3.12 -11.35
CA LEU A 186 -10.11 -2.39 -10.29
C LEU A 186 -9.71 -0.92 -10.21
N ASP A 187 -8.93 -0.44 -11.18
CA ASP A 187 -8.64 0.97 -11.35
C ASP A 187 -9.62 1.63 -12.33
N VAL A 188 -9.28 2.82 -12.84
CA VAL A 188 -10.14 3.61 -13.74
C VAL A 188 -9.70 3.56 -15.20
N CYS A 189 -8.64 2.82 -15.53
CA CYS A 189 -7.99 2.80 -16.83
C CYS A 189 -8.11 1.42 -17.50
N PRO A 190 -9.19 1.16 -18.25
CA PRO A 190 -9.42 -0.14 -18.88
C PRO A 190 -8.32 -0.56 -19.88
N GLU A 191 -7.45 0.37 -20.30
CA GLU A 191 -6.30 0.09 -21.15
C GLU A 191 -5.25 -0.81 -20.48
N ASN A 192 -5.09 -0.72 -19.15
CA ASN A 192 -4.11 -1.53 -18.39
C ASN A 192 -4.75 -2.78 -17.75
N ASP A 193 -6.05 -3.01 -17.95
CA ASP A 193 -6.78 -4.17 -17.42
C ASP A 193 -6.01 -5.45 -17.69
N TRP A 194 -5.95 -6.32 -16.68
CA TRP A 194 -5.24 -7.58 -16.72
C TRP A 194 -5.73 -8.46 -17.87
N ARG A 195 -4.79 -9.14 -18.53
CA ARG A 195 -5.05 -10.06 -19.64
C ARG A 195 -4.14 -11.27 -19.54
N THR A 196 -4.62 -12.42 -20.01
CA THR A 196 -3.75 -13.59 -20.21
C THR A 196 -2.74 -13.37 -21.33
N ARG A 197 -3.18 -12.79 -22.46
CA ARG A 197 -2.34 -12.49 -23.63
C ARG A 197 -1.74 -11.10 -23.52
N VAL A 198 -0.42 -11.02 -23.39
CA VAL A 198 0.31 -9.80 -23.00
C VAL A 198 1.52 -9.55 -23.89
N PHE A 199 1.97 -8.29 -23.92
CA PHE A 199 3.27 -7.92 -24.46
C PHE A 199 4.36 -8.15 -23.40
N GLY A 200 5.35 -8.97 -23.72
CA GLY A 200 6.57 -9.16 -22.94
C GLY A 200 7.73 -8.32 -23.46
N ALA A 201 8.96 -8.72 -23.09
CA ALA A 201 10.18 -8.08 -23.56
C ALA A 201 10.21 -7.97 -25.10
N TYR A 202 10.73 -6.84 -25.59
CA TYR A 202 10.81 -6.54 -27.03
C TYR A 202 9.46 -6.56 -27.77
N GLY A 203 8.34 -6.44 -27.05
CA GLY A 203 6.99 -6.48 -27.62
C GLY A 203 6.53 -7.89 -28.04
N ILE A 204 7.18 -8.95 -27.55
CA ILE A 204 6.79 -10.34 -27.86
C ILE A 204 5.43 -10.63 -27.21
N ILE A 205 4.45 -11.05 -28.01
CA ILE A 205 3.11 -11.38 -27.51
C ILE A 205 3.05 -12.85 -27.09
N SER A 206 2.65 -13.11 -25.84
CA SER A 206 2.51 -14.47 -25.30
C SER A 206 1.39 -14.56 -24.26
N ASP A 207 0.93 -15.77 -23.97
CA ASP A 207 -0.13 -16.03 -22.99
C ASP A 207 0.47 -16.25 -21.59
N THR A 208 1.18 -15.22 -21.10
CA THR A 208 2.02 -15.28 -19.89
C THR A 208 1.50 -14.39 -18.75
N GLY A 209 0.34 -13.75 -18.88
CA GLY A 209 -0.27 -12.97 -17.78
C GLY A 209 -0.88 -13.82 -16.66
N GLY A 210 -0.98 -15.14 -16.87
CA GLY A 210 -1.59 -16.08 -15.92
C GLY A 210 -3.01 -16.52 -16.31
N PRO A 211 -3.56 -17.53 -15.61
CA PRO A 211 -4.95 -17.98 -15.80
C PRO A 211 -6.01 -17.04 -15.19
N TYR A 212 -5.60 -16.13 -14.31
CA TYR A 212 -6.40 -15.07 -13.68
C TYR A 212 -5.45 -14.06 -13.00
N PRO A 213 -5.90 -12.84 -12.69
CA PRO A 213 -5.06 -11.90 -11.96
C PRO A 213 -4.75 -12.44 -10.55
N ASP A 214 -3.56 -12.16 -10.05
CA ASP A 214 -3.00 -12.63 -8.80
C ASP A 214 -2.93 -14.16 -8.68
N SER A 215 -2.87 -14.88 -9.81
CA SER A 215 -2.78 -16.34 -9.82
C SER A 215 -1.48 -16.88 -9.22
N GLU A 216 -0.41 -16.09 -9.26
CA GLU A 216 0.88 -16.51 -8.77
C GLU A 216 1.04 -16.23 -7.27
N VAL A 217 1.75 -17.12 -6.57
CA VAL A 217 1.97 -16.95 -5.13
C VAL A 217 2.87 -15.75 -4.85
N GLU A 218 3.84 -15.51 -5.73
CA GLU A 218 4.77 -14.38 -5.64
C GLU A 218 4.01 -13.04 -5.71
N SER A 219 3.08 -12.91 -6.65
CA SER A 219 2.18 -11.74 -6.76
C SER A 219 1.36 -11.53 -5.48
N ARG A 220 0.80 -12.61 -4.91
CA ARG A 220 0.00 -12.56 -3.67
C ARG A 220 0.81 -12.22 -2.43
N VAL A 221 2.05 -12.69 -2.34
CA VAL A 221 2.99 -12.31 -1.27
C VAL A 221 3.28 -10.81 -1.36
N LEU A 222 3.64 -10.33 -2.55
CA LEU A 222 3.97 -8.92 -2.75
C LEU A 222 2.79 -8.00 -2.44
N ARG A 223 1.60 -8.29 -2.98
CA ARG A 223 0.43 -7.42 -2.79
C ARG A 223 0.01 -7.31 -1.31
N SER A 224 0.13 -8.42 -0.56
CA SER A 224 -0.17 -8.43 0.88
C SER A 224 0.88 -7.62 1.65
N PHE A 225 2.15 -7.74 1.26
CA PHE A 225 3.25 -7.02 1.88
C PHE A 225 3.22 -5.51 1.61
N LEU A 226 2.67 -5.08 0.47
CA LEU A 226 2.55 -3.67 0.10
C LEU A 226 1.30 -2.98 0.67
N LEU A 227 0.47 -3.67 1.44
CA LEU A 227 -0.82 -3.14 1.89
C LEU A 227 -0.72 -1.81 2.64
N ASP A 228 0.28 -1.68 3.53
CA ASP A 228 0.59 -0.48 4.30
C ASP A 228 1.72 0.38 3.68
N ALA A 229 2.13 0.11 2.44
CA ALA A 229 3.15 0.88 1.77
C ALA A 229 2.67 2.28 1.38
N TRP A 230 3.57 3.25 1.49
CA TRP A 230 3.37 4.63 1.01
C TRP A 230 3.97 4.79 -0.39
N GLY A 231 5.08 4.09 -0.65
CA GLY A 231 5.64 3.98 -2.00
C GLY A 231 6.32 2.65 -2.30
N ALA A 232 6.46 2.35 -3.59
CA ALA A 232 7.10 1.15 -4.11
C ALA A 232 7.91 1.44 -5.40
N MET A 233 9.08 0.82 -5.53
CA MET A 233 9.93 0.88 -6.71
C MET A 233 10.16 -0.53 -7.23
N PHE A 234 9.85 -0.77 -8.50
CA PHE A 234 10.02 -2.09 -9.14
C PHE A 234 11.17 -1.99 -10.15
N LEU A 235 12.35 -2.51 -9.78
CA LEU A 235 13.55 -2.42 -10.60
C LEU A 235 13.46 -3.38 -11.78
N HIS A 236 13.70 -2.87 -12.98
CA HIS A 236 13.68 -3.58 -14.25
C HIS A 236 14.90 -3.20 -15.11
N SER A 237 15.09 -3.88 -16.24
CA SER A 237 16.10 -3.53 -17.25
C SER A 237 15.65 -3.98 -18.65
N ALA A 238 16.13 -3.41 -19.76
CA ALA A 238 17.26 -2.49 -19.93
C ALA A 238 16.89 -1.34 -20.89
N ALA A 239 16.47 -0.18 -20.36
CA ALA A 239 16.01 0.96 -21.16
C ALA A 239 16.59 2.33 -20.72
N GLY A 240 17.14 2.45 -19.52
CA GLY A 240 17.67 3.72 -19.00
C GLY A 240 16.59 4.78 -18.76
N ASN A 241 15.39 4.35 -18.38
CA ASN A 241 14.26 5.24 -18.16
C ASN A 241 13.56 4.97 -16.83
N VAL A 242 12.77 5.94 -16.36
CA VAL A 242 11.91 5.79 -15.20
C VAL A 242 10.52 6.24 -15.60
N PHE A 243 9.54 5.39 -15.33
CA PHE A 243 8.14 5.72 -15.58
C PHE A 243 7.24 5.39 -14.38
N PRO A 244 6.21 6.21 -14.14
CA PRO A 244 5.19 5.96 -13.13
C PRO A 244 4.10 5.03 -13.67
N ALA A 245 3.11 4.72 -12.82
CA ALA A 245 1.86 4.08 -13.23
C ALA A 245 1.21 4.77 -14.45
N PHE A 246 0.58 3.95 -15.29
CA PHE A 246 -0.10 4.38 -16.51
C PHE A 246 -1.27 5.31 -16.17
N CYS A 247 -2.16 4.89 -15.27
CA CYS A 247 -3.20 5.78 -14.74
C CYS A 247 -2.59 7.04 -14.13
N GLU A 248 -3.16 8.21 -14.45
CA GLU A 248 -2.75 9.48 -13.85
C GLU A 248 -2.77 9.39 -12.31
N HIS A 249 -1.57 9.40 -11.73
CA HIS A 249 -1.36 9.36 -10.29
C HIS A 249 -0.22 10.31 -9.94
N ALA A 250 -0.57 11.51 -9.48
CA ALA A 250 0.38 12.60 -9.23
C ALA A 250 1.56 12.19 -8.31
N PRO A 251 1.36 11.47 -7.18
CA PRO A 251 2.48 11.02 -6.36
C PRO A 251 3.46 10.11 -7.10
N SER A 252 2.97 9.19 -7.94
CA SER A 252 3.85 8.35 -8.77
C SER A 252 4.65 9.17 -9.77
N ILE A 253 4.03 10.19 -10.39
CA ILE A 253 4.68 11.07 -11.37
C ILE A 253 5.83 11.85 -10.72
N GLU A 254 5.59 12.45 -9.56
CA GLU A 254 6.61 13.21 -8.82
C GLU A 254 7.74 12.31 -8.31
N LEU A 255 7.38 11.11 -7.83
CA LEU A 255 8.35 10.08 -7.42
C LEU A 255 9.26 9.67 -8.60
N ALA A 256 8.69 9.47 -9.79
CA ALA A 256 9.44 9.07 -10.99
C ALA A 256 10.39 10.17 -11.45
N GLN A 257 9.95 11.43 -11.44
CA GLN A 257 10.79 12.58 -11.81
C GLN A 257 11.95 12.77 -10.83
N THR A 258 11.68 12.63 -9.54
CA THR A 258 12.72 12.77 -8.49
C THR A 258 13.76 11.67 -8.61
N TYR A 259 13.32 10.40 -8.73
CA TYR A 259 14.22 9.27 -8.92
C TYR A 259 15.07 9.44 -10.19
N ALA A 260 14.43 9.73 -11.33
CA ALA A 260 15.12 9.87 -12.61
C ALA A 260 16.19 10.96 -12.57
N THR A 261 15.87 12.10 -11.96
CA THR A 261 16.82 13.22 -11.81
C THR A 261 18.01 12.82 -10.94
N GLY A 262 17.76 12.14 -9.80
CA GLY A 262 18.81 11.68 -8.90
C GLY A 262 19.71 10.61 -9.52
N ALA A 263 19.12 9.66 -10.25
CA ALA A 263 19.84 8.56 -10.89
C ALA A 263 20.48 8.94 -12.24
N GLY A 264 20.15 10.10 -12.81
CA GLY A 264 20.59 10.48 -14.15
C GLY A 264 19.92 9.69 -15.28
N TYR A 265 18.77 9.05 -15.01
CA TYR A 265 17.97 8.34 -16.00
C TYR A 265 16.99 9.26 -16.72
N ARG A 266 16.47 8.80 -17.85
CA ARG A 266 15.43 9.52 -18.59
C ARG A 266 14.07 9.32 -17.90
N TYR A 267 13.43 10.40 -17.47
CA TYR A 267 12.00 10.35 -17.13
C TYR A 267 11.14 10.20 -18.39
N THR A 268 10.17 9.29 -18.35
CA THR A 268 9.10 9.16 -19.34
C THR A 268 7.75 9.07 -18.63
N ARG A 269 6.75 9.83 -19.10
CA ARG A 269 5.41 9.80 -18.48
C ARG A 269 4.74 8.43 -18.64
N PHE A 270 4.93 7.77 -19.78
CA PHE A 270 4.39 6.45 -20.07
C PHE A 270 5.46 5.59 -20.72
N TRP A 271 5.35 4.27 -20.54
CA TRP A 271 6.08 3.31 -21.35
C TRP A 271 5.50 3.29 -22.78
N ASP A 272 6.29 3.68 -23.77
CA ASP A 272 5.83 3.93 -25.14
C ASP A 272 6.12 2.78 -26.13
N ALA A 273 6.80 1.72 -25.69
CA ALA A 273 7.15 0.61 -26.56
C ALA A 273 5.98 -0.36 -26.84
N TYR A 274 5.11 -0.58 -25.85
CA TYR A 274 3.94 -1.47 -25.93
C TYR A 274 3.02 -1.28 -24.72
N THR A 275 1.77 -1.75 -24.79
CA THR A 275 0.84 -1.70 -23.65
C THR A 275 1.25 -2.69 -22.56
N ILE A 276 1.31 -2.21 -21.31
CA ILE A 276 1.49 -3.03 -20.12
C ILE A 276 0.12 -3.28 -19.50
N THR A 277 -0.19 -4.54 -19.20
CA THR A 277 -1.41 -4.95 -18.50
C THR A 277 -1.03 -5.82 -17.30
N GLY A 278 -1.72 -5.67 -16.17
CA GLY A 278 -1.41 -6.43 -14.96
C GLY A 278 -0.06 -6.10 -14.34
N GLY A 279 0.44 -4.87 -14.53
CA GLY A 279 1.72 -4.41 -13.99
C GLY A 279 1.66 -4.16 -12.48
N MET A 280 2.76 -4.41 -11.78
CA MET A 280 2.85 -4.20 -10.32
C MET A 280 2.73 -2.74 -9.92
N HIS A 281 3.37 -1.85 -10.68
CA HIS A 281 3.31 -0.40 -10.47
C HIS A 281 1.90 0.18 -10.68
N ASP A 282 1.18 -0.27 -11.71
CA ASP A 282 -0.22 0.10 -11.96
C ASP A 282 -1.14 -0.38 -10.82
N TRP A 283 -1.02 -1.65 -10.44
CA TRP A 283 -1.76 -2.20 -9.31
C TRP A 283 -1.52 -1.41 -8.03
N ALA A 284 -0.25 -1.10 -7.70
CA ALA A 284 0.09 -0.35 -6.49
C ALA A 284 -0.52 1.06 -6.51
N ALA A 285 -0.40 1.78 -7.64
CA ALA A 285 -0.99 3.12 -7.79
C ALA A 285 -2.52 3.10 -7.70
N SER A 286 -3.18 2.02 -8.14
CA SER A 286 -4.64 1.88 -7.99
C SER A 286 -5.10 1.90 -6.53
N LEU A 287 -4.21 1.58 -5.59
CA LEU A 287 -4.43 1.61 -4.14
C LEU A 287 -3.92 2.92 -3.48
N GLY A 288 -3.45 3.88 -4.28
CA GLY A 288 -2.88 5.14 -3.81
C GLY A 288 -1.45 5.02 -3.29
N ILE A 289 -0.69 3.99 -3.71
CA ILE A 289 0.73 3.85 -3.39
C ILE A 289 1.53 4.59 -4.46
N ALA A 290 2.48 5.46 -4.07
CA ALA A 290 3.39 6.08 -5.04
C ALA A 290 4.30 5.01 -5.64
N ALA A 291 4.15 4.72 -6.94
CA ALA A 291 4.73 3.55 -7.57
C ALA A 291 5.41 3.87 -8.90
N ILE A 292 6.65 3.41 -9.06
CA ILE A 292 7.48 3.66 -10.24
C ILE A 292 8.23 2.41 -10.70
N VAL A 293 8.64 2.44 -11.97
CA VAL A 293 9.52 1.45 -12.58
C VAL A 293 10.80 2.14 -13.04
N PRO A 294 11.91 1.99 -12.32
CA PRO A 294 13.25 2.26 -12.85
C PRO A 294 13.70 1.12 -13.76
N GLU A 295 13.91 1.41 -15.03
CA GLU A 295 14.58 0.55 -16.00
C GLU A 295 16.05 0.95 -16.09
N LEU A 296 16.94 0.07 -15.61
CA LEU A 296 18.40 0.25 -15.73
C LEU A 296 18.80 0.40 -17.21
N VAL A 297 19.94 1.00 -17.49
CA VAL A 297 20.43 1.21 -18.86
C VAL A 297 20.79 -0.11 -19.53
N THR A 298 21.44 -1.02 -18.80
CA THR A 298 21.90 -2.32 -19.31
C THR A 298 21.20 -3.50 -18.61
N GLY A 299 21.31 -4.68 -19.23
CA GLY A 299 20.73 -5.92 -18.69
C GLY A 299 21.70 -6.73 -17.82
N ASP A 300 22.95 -6.27 -17.69
CA ASP A 300 24.04 -7.01 -17.06
C ASP A 300 24.71 -6.26 -15.89
N GLU A 301 24.80 -4.94 -15.95
CA GLU A 301 25.39 -4.13 -14.89
C GLU A 301 24.33 -3.71 -13.86
N PRO A 302 24.66 -3.67 -12.56
CA PRO A 302 23.72 -3.26 -11.52
C PRO A 302 23.53 -1.75 -11.44
N GLU A 303 24.42 -0.93 -12.02
CA GLU A 303 24.32 0.55 -12.02
C GLU A 303 24.10 1.11 -10.61
N PHE A 304 24.91 0.60 -9.67
CA PHE A 304 24.70 0.80 -8.24
C PHE A 304 24.77 2.27 -7.82
N ASP A 305 25.76 3.02 -8.32
CA ASP A 305 25.96 4.41 -7.93
C ASP A 305 24.80 5.30 -8.39
N GLU A 306 24.31 5.07 -9.61
CA GLU A 306 23.16 5.75 -10.20
C GLU A 306 21.89 5.48 -9.38
N ASN A 307 21.58 4.21 -9.14
CA ASN A 307 20.36 3.84 -8.42
C ASN A 307 20.42 4.22 -6.94
N LEU A 308 21.58 4.16 -6.30
CA LEU A 308 21.77 4.69 -4.94
C LEU A 308 21.53 6.21 -4.89
N ALA A 309 21.98 6.96 -5.90
CA ALA A 309 21.72 8.40 -5.99
C ALA A 309 20.22 8.70 -6.19
N GLY A 310 19.52 7.94 -7.03
CA GLY A 310 18.07 8.01 -7.21
C GLY A 310 17.30 7.74 -5.91
N ILE A 311 17.66 6.67 -5.19
CA ILE A 311 17.04 6.31 -3.90
C ILE A 311 17.30 7.38 -2.85
N ARG A 312 18.53 7.91 -2.75
CA ARG A 312 18.86 9.00 -1.83
C ARG A 312 18.06 10.26 -2.11
N ALA A 313 17.82 10.59 -3.39
CA ALA A 313 16.96 11.71 -3.76
C ALA A 313 15.52 11.50 -3.27
N VAL A 314 14.98 10.29 -3.41
CA VAL A 314 13.64 9.96 -2.89
C VAL A 314 13.59 10.00 -1.36
N LEU A 315 14.59 9.42 -0.67
CA LEU A 315 14.64 9.45 0.79
C LEU A 315 14.72 10.89 1.33
N ALA A 316 15.48 11.77 0.66
CA ALA A 316 15.58 13.18 1.03
C ALA A 316 14.24 13.95 0.89
N ALA A 317 13.36 13.52 -0.01
CA ALA A 317 12.06 14.13 -0.28
C ALA A 317 10.88 13.23 0.16
N ALA A 318 11.11 12.26 1.06
CA ALA A 318 10.14 11.22 1.37
C ALA A 318 8.79 11.76 1.89
N GLU A 319 8.80 12.79 2.74
CA GLU A 319 7.57 13.40 3.28
C GLU A 319 6.70 14.08 2.21
N GLU A 320 7.30 14.52 1.11
CA GLU A 320 6.60 15.15 -0.01
C GLU A 320 6.11 14.09 -1.02
N LEU A 321 6.93 13.06 -1.26
CA LEU A 321 6.70 12.08 -2.33
C LEU A 321 5.85 10.88 -1.92
N LEU A 322 5.84 10.52 -0.63
CA LEU A 322 5.20 9.31 -0.14
C LEU A 322 3.85 9.67 0.51
N PRO A 323 2.71 9.40 -0.14
CA PRO A 323 1.40 9.70 0.45
C PRO A 323 1.05 8.67 1.53
N ALA A 324 0.50 9.16 2.64
CA ALA A 324 -0.09 8.29 3.65
C ALA A 324 -1.28 7.51 3.05
N PRO A 325 -1.51 6.25 3.47
CA PRO A 325 -2.77 5.57 3.16
C PRO A 325 -3.96 6.39 3.67
N GLU A 326 -4.94 6.62 2.80
CA GLU A 326 -6.10 7.48 3.10
C GLU A 326 -7.37 6.67 3.33
N ASP A 327 -8.17 7.09 4.30
CA ASP A 327 -9.53 6.60 4.49
C ASP A 327 -10.39 6.93 3.26
N ARG A 328 -11.32 6.04 2.94
CA ARG A 328 -12.21 6.20 1.79
C ARG A 328 -13.67 6.12 2.22
N ARG A 329 -14.53 6.86 1.51
CA ARG A 329 -15.97 6.84 1.74
C ARG A 329 -16.63 5.97 0.68
N GLU A 330 -17.28 4.90 1.14
CA GLU A 330 -17.98 3.92 0.31
C GLU A 330 -19.42 3.81 0.84
N ASN A 331 -20.42 4.09 -0.01
CA ASN A 331 -21.85 4.11 0.39
C ASN A 331 -22.12 4.88 1.70
N GLU A 332 -21.60 6.11 1.77
CA GLU A 332 -21.68 7.02 2.94
C GLU A 332 -20.90 6.57 4.19
N VAL A 333 -20.38 5.35 4.22
CA VAL A 333 -19.59 4.81 5.33
C VAL A 333 -18.10 5.07 5.07
N VAL A 334 -17.39 5.59 6.09
CA VAL A 334 -15.94 5.71 6.03
C VAL A 334 -15.30 4.36 6.33
N VAL A 335 -14.42 3.92 5.45
CA VAL A 335 -13.62 2.70 5.54
C VAL A 335 -12.16 3.11 5.82
N PRO A 336 -11.56 2.66 6.94
CA PRO A 336 -10.16 2.95 7.25
C PRO A 336 -9.22 2.49 6.13
N ALA A 337 -8.17 3.28 5.87
CA ALA A 337 -7.31 3.12 4.69
C ALA A 337 -6.87 1.69 4.38
N LEU A 338 -6.34 0.96 5.37
CA LEU A 338 -5.82 -0.40 5.16
C LEU A 338 -6.93 -1.44 4.99
N LEU A 339 -8.08 -1.24 5.65
CA LEU A 339 -9.26 -2.08 5.41
C LEU A 339 -9.82 -1.82 4.01
N TRP A 340 -9.83 -0.57 3.54
CA TRP A 340 -10.27 -0.22 2.19
C TRP A 340 -9.35 -0.82 1.12
N ARG A 341 -8.03 -0.71 1.29
CA ARG A 341 -7.07 -1.32 0.35
C ARG A 341 -7.23 -2.84 0.28
N TYR A 342 -7.41 -3.51 1.42
CA TYR A 342 -7.66 -4.96 1.45
C TYR A 342 -8.98 -5.30 0.77
N TRP A 343 -10.05 -4.61 1.11
CA TRP A 343 -11.36 -4.78 0.49
C TRP A 343 -11.28 -4.60 -1.03
N LYS A 344 -10.69 -3.50 -1.49
CA LYS A 344 -10.54 -3.19 -2.92
C LYS A 344 -9.71 -4.26 -3.63
N MET A 345 -8.51 -4.62 -3.16
CA MET A 345 -7.65 -5.58 -3.87
C MET A 345 -8.26 -6.98 -4.00
N HIS A 346 -9.24 -7.32 -3.15
CA HIS A 346 -9.98 -8.59 -3.18
C HIS A 346 -11.29 -8.52 -3.98
N GLY A 347 -11.53 -7.45 -4.75
CA GLY A 347 -12.73 -7.29 -5.60
C GLY A 347 -13.84 -6.45 -4.99
N GLY A 348 -13.60 -5.85 -3.81
CA GLY A 348 -14.51 -4.90 -3.17
C GLY A 348 -15.94 -5.42 -3.03
N ASN A 349 -16.89 -4.70 -3.66
CA ASN A 349 -18.31 -5.04 -3.63
C ASN A 349 -18.60 -6.42 -4.22
N ASP A 350 -17.83 -6.89 -5.20
CA ASP A 350 -18.09 -8.17 -5.86
C ASP A 350 -17.80 -9.35 -4.93
N LEU A 351 -16.78 -9.25 -4.07
CA LEU A 351 -16.45 -10.31 -3.12
C LEU A 351 -17.07 -10.12 -1.74
N PHE A 352 -16.81 -8.98 -1.09
CA PHE A 352 -17.23 -8.73 0.30
C PHE A 352 -18.52 -7.92 0.43
N GLY A 353 -18.92 -7.24 -0.64
CA GLY A 353 -20.06 -6.33 -0.64
C GLY A 353 -19.76 -5.01 0.06
N ALA A 354 -20.80 -4.17 0.17
CA ALA A 354 -20.67 -2.82 0.72
C ALA A 354 -20.32 -2.81 2.22
N PRO A 355 -19.60 -1.79 2.72
CA PRO A 355 -19.50 -1.57 4.16
C PRO A 355 -20.88 -1.24 4.75
N LEU A 356 -21.19 -1.82 5.91
CA LEU A 356 -22.51 -1.71 6.55
C LEU A 356 -22.53 -0.78 7.77
N ALA A 357 -21.36 -0.56 8.38
CA ALA A 357 -21.23 0.22 9.60
C ALA A 357 -19.84 0.88 9.68
N PRO A 358 -19.69 1.99 10.43
CA PRO A 358 -18.38 2.54 10.76
C PRO A 358 -17.48 1.50 11.42
N ALA A 359 -16.17 1.62 11.20
CA ALA A 359 -15.19 0.78 11.88
C ALA A 359 -15.19 1.05 13.40
N VAL A 360 -14.92 0.01 14.18
CA VAL A 360 -14.82 0.05 15.64
C VAL A 360 -13.43 -0.44 16.04
N VAL A 361 -12.81 0.24 17.00
CA VAL A 361 -11.52 -0.19 17.57
C VAL A 361 -11.78 -0.84 18.92
N GLU A 362 -11.40 -2.10 19.06
CA GLU A 362 -11.55 -2.88 20.29
C GLU A 362 -10.29 -3.73 20.52
N GLY A 363 -9.68 -3.66 21.71
CA GLY A 363 -8.49 -4.44 22.02
C GLY A 363 -7.28 -4.17 21.12
N GLY A 364 -7.20 -3.00 20.48
CA GLY A 364 -6.14 -2.64 19.52
C GLY A 364 -6.38 -3.16 18.10
N ILE A 365 -7.49 -3.87 17.85
CA ILE A 365 -7.90 -4.34 16.53
C ILE A 365 -8.94 -3.38 15.97
N THR A 366 -8.77 -2.94 14.72
CA THR A 366 -9.78 -2.15 14.00
C THR A 366 -10.64 -3.09 13.19
N ARG A 367 -11.93 -3.19 13.54
CA ARG A 367 -12.90 -4.08 12.90
C ARG A 367 -13.90 -3.26 12.09
N GLN A 368 -14.22 -3.72 10.88
CA GLN A 368 -15.34 -3.16 10.11
C GLN A 368 -16.20 -4.24 9.46
N VAL A 369 -17.51 -4.00 9.47
CA VAL A 369 -18.51 -4.93 8.93
C VAL A 369 -18.85 -4.55 7.49
N PHE A 370 -18.78 -5.54 6.60
CA PHE A 370 -19.23 -5.50 5.20
C PHE A 370 -20.41 -6.48 5.03
N GLU A 371 -21.08 -6.48 3.87
CA GLU A 371 -22.24 -7.36 3.64
C GLU A 371 -21.94 -8.84 3.92
N ARG A 372 -20.80 -9.33 3.42
CA ARG A 372 -20.46 -10.76 3.39
C ARG A 372 -19.30 -11.13 4.29
N ALA A 373 -18.65 -10.15 4.91
CA ALA A 373 -17.47 -10.36 5.74
C ALA A 373 -17.37 -9.31 6.85
N VAL A 374 -16.55 -9.62 7.85
CA VAL A 374 -16.01 -8.65 8.79
C VAL A 374 -14.51 -8.63 8.57
N LEU A 375 -13.94 -7.46 8.29
CA LEU A 375 -12.49 -7.29 8.14
C LEU A 375 -11.91 -6.74 9.44
N GLU A 376 -10.75 -7.26 9.82
CA GLU A 376 -10.03 -6.91 11.04
C GLU A 376 -8.59 -6.52 10.68
N LEU A 377 -8.17 -5.33 11.10
CA LEU A 377 -6.79 -4.86 11.05
C LEU A 377 -6.11 -5.21 12.37
N HIS A 378 -5.02 -5.96 12.30
CA HIS A 378 -4.21 -6.46 13.41
C HIS A 378 -2.83 -5.78 13.38
N PRO A 379 -2.61 -4.65 14.07
CA PRO A 379 -1.36 -3.90 13.99
C PRO A 379 -0.12 -4.67 14.47
N ASP A 380 -0.29 -5.68 15.32
CA ASP A 380 0.76 -6.60 15.78
C ASP A 380 1.25 -7.55 14.68
N GLN A 381 0.47 -7.69 13.60
CA GLN A 381 0.79 -8.48 12.41
C GLN A 381 1.35 -7.61 11.26
N ALA A 382 1.84 -6.40 11.57
CA ALA A 382 2.51 -5.54 10.59
C ALA A 382 3.64 -6.30 9.85
N ASP A 383 3.80 -5.99 8.56
CA ASP A 383 4.76 -6.63 7.65
C ASP A 383 4.54 -8.13 7.40
N THR A 384 3.41 -8.68 7.83
CA THR A 384 2.99 -10.04 7.50
C THR A 384 1.78 -10.03 6.54
N PRO A 385 1.50 -11.13 5.84
CA PRO A 385 0.25 -11.29 5.09
C PRO A 385 -1.02 -11.26 5.96
N TYR A 386 -0.90 -11.24 7.28
CA TYR A 386 -2.00 -11.30 8.24
C TYR A 386 -2.31 -9.94 8.90
N LEU A 387 -1.76 -8.84 8.37
CA LEU A 387 -2.07 -7.48 8.83
C LEU A 387 -3.58 -7.18 8.76
N VAL A 388 -4.24 -7.58 7.67
CA VAL A 388 -5.71 -7.55 7.57
C VAL A 388 -6.22 -8.98 7.38
N GLN A 389 -7.21 -9.36 8.16
CA GLN A 389 -7.81 -10.70 8.15
C GLN A 389 -9.32 -10.61 8.04
N VAL A 390 -9.92 -11.60 7.39
CA VAL A 390 -11.37 -11.82 7.48
C VAL A 390 -11.65 -12.52 8.81
N ALA A 391 -12.58 -11.98 9.61
CA ALA A 391 -12.99 -12.59 10.87
C ALA A 391 -13.54 -14.01 10.63
N PRO A 392 -13.32 -14.96 11.55
CA PRO A 392 -13.67 -16.37 11.35
C PRO A 392 -15.17 -16.65 11.55
N LEU A 393 -16.03 -15.90 10.87
CA LEU A 393 -17.48 -15.97 11.01
C LEU A 393 -18.07 -17.27 10.46
N GLY A 394 -17.37 -17.96 9.55
CA GLY A 394 -17.80 -19.27 9.07
C GLY A 394 -17.89 -20.31 10.19
N ARG A 395 -17.06 -20.19 11.23
CA ARG A 395 -17.13 -21.03 12.45
C ARG A 395 -18.42 -20.85 13.26
N THR A 396 -19.15 -19.75 13.06
CA THR A 396 -20.45 -19.54 13.71
C THR A 396 -21.58 -20.30 13.02
N TRP A 397 -21.32 -20.85 11.84
CA TRP A 397 -22.29 -21.57 11.03
C TRP A 397 -22.18 -23.08 11.28
N THR A 398 -23.29 -23.71 11.69
CA THR A 398 -23.33 -25.15 11.96
C THR A 398 -24.01 -25.88 10.79
N PRO A 399 -23.27 -26.68 9.99
CA PRO A 399 -23.86 -27.46 8.90
C PRO A 399 -24.82 -28.53 9.42
N PRO A 400 -25.91 -28.84 8.70
CA PRO A 400 -26.79 -29.96 9.05
C PRO A 400 -25.99 -31.27 9.11
N GLY A 401 -26.00 -31.94 10.27
CA GLY A 401 -25.43 -33.28 10.45
C GLY A 401 -23.92 -33.45 10.19
N GLY A 402 -23.16 -32.35 10.04
CA GLY A 402 -21.77 -32.35 9.59
C GLY A 402 -21.66 -32.89 8.17
N ALA A 403 -21.47 -32.03 7.16
CA ALA A 403 -21.15 -32.49 5.81
C ALA A 403 -19.88 -33.36 5.87
N ALA A 404 -20.09 -34.66 6.00
CA ALA A 404 -19.08 -35.60 6.43
C ALA A 404 -17.98 -35.62 5.37
N PRO A 405 -16.71 -35.74 5.78
CA PRO A 405 -15.62 -35.94 4.84
C PRO A 405 -15.98 -37.06 3.88
N THR A 406 -15.99 -36.78 2.58
CA THR A 406 -16.07 -37.86 1.60
C THR A 406 -14.66 -38.38 1.33
N ASP A 407 -14.50 -39.71 1.30
CA ASP A 407 -13.20 -40.32 0.99
C ASP A 407 -12.83 -40.14 -0.50
N ASP A 408 -13.78 -39.77 -1.35
CA ASP A 408 -13.68 -39.73 -2.82
C ASP A 408 -12.99 -38.47 -3.40
N CYS A 409 -11.87 -38.04 -2.84
CA CYS A 409 -11.05 -36.97 -3.45
C CYS A 409 -10.13 -37.51 -4.56
N ALA A 410 -10.70 -38.27 -5.49
CA ALA A 410 -10.04 -38.86 -6.66
C ALA A 410 -10.14 -38.03 -7.98
N PRO A 411 -11.15 -37.17 -8.21
CA PRO A 411 -11.23 -36.37 -9.44
C PRO A 411 -10.10 -35.34 -9.58
N PRO A 412 -9.70 -34.97 -10.82
CA PRO A 412 -8.87 -33.80 -11.05
C PRO A 412 -9.51 -32.54 -10.45
N GLY A 413 -8.76 -31.76 -9.69
CA GLY A 413 -9.25 -30.52 -9.07
C GLY A 413 -9.88 -30.69 -7.68
N CYS A 414 -9.78 -31.88 -7.07
CA CYS A 414 -10.05 -32.04 -5.64
C CYS A 414 -8.76 -31.81 -4.83
N ARG A 415 -8.84 -31.02 -3.75
CA ARG A 415 -7.72 -30.69 -2.86
C ARG A 415 -8.06 -31.02 -1.42
N ARG A 416 -7.20 -31.83 -0.79
CA ARG A 416 -7.19 -32.10 0.65
C ARG A 416 -6.23 -31.17 1.38
N PHE A 417 -6.49 -31.01 2.67
CA PHE A 417 -5.64 -30.28 3.62
C PHE A 417 -5.20 -31.25 4.72
N ALA A 418 -4.00 -31.08 5.27
CA ALA A 418 -3.52 -31.93 6.36
C ALA A 418 -4.20 -31.56 7.69
N GLU A 419 -4.68 -30.31 7.78
CA GLU A 419 -5.20 -29.65 8.95
C GLU A 419 -6.67 -29.97 9.21
N THR A 420 -7.42 -30.36 8.18
CA THR A 420 -8.84 -30.71 8.29
C THR A 420 -9.15 -31.95 7.45
N PRO A 421 -10.14 -32.77 7.83
CA PRO A 421 -10.51 -33.95 7.04
C PRO A 421 -11.25 -33.58 5.75
N HIS A 422 -11.56 -32.29 5.55
CA HIS A 422 -12.42 -31.79 4.47
C HIS A 422 -11.64 -31.50 3.20
N ALA A 423 -12.34 -31.55 2.07
CA ALA A 423 -11.77 -31.27 0.76
C ALA A 423 -12.55 -30.19 0.01
N ILE A 424 -11.86 -29.43 -0.83
CA ILE A 424 -12.48 -28.53 -1.81
C ILE A 424 -12.38 -29.15 -3.20
N ARG A 425 -13.39 -28.94 -4.05
CA ARG A 425 -13.40 -29.44 -5.43
C ARG A 425 -14.16 -28.51 -6.37
N GLY A 426 -14.01 -28.74 -7.68
CA GLY A 426 -14.82 -28.10 -8.71
C GLY A 426 -14.84 -26.56 -8.63
N SER A 427 -16.04 -25.99 -8.72
CA SER A 427 -16.26 -24.53 -8.67
C SER A 427 -15.90 -23.92 -7.31
N PHE A 428 -16.09 -24.64 -6.20
CA PHE A 428 -15.72 -24.19 -4.87
C PHE A 428 -14.19 -24.06 -4.73
N ALA A 429 -13.44 -25.06 -5.20
CA ALA A 429 -11.97 -25.00 -5.22
C ALA A 429 -11.47 -23.85 -6.10
N ALA A 430 -12.01 -23.71 -7.31
CA ALA A 430 -11.63 -22.65 -8.23
C ALA A 430 -11.93 -21.25 -7.65
N PHE A 431 -13.08 -21.08 -7.00
CA PHE A 431 -13.44 -19.81 -6.34
C PHE A 431 -12.55 -19.53 -5.13
N TRP A 432 -12.26 -20.55 -4.31
CA TRP A 432 -11.35 -20.43 -3.16
C TRP A 432 -9.96 -19.96 -3.63
N GLU A 433 -9.39 -20.62 -4.64
CA GLU A 433 -8.06 -20.30 -5.16
C GLU A 433 -7.97 -18.88 -5.74
N ARG A 434 -8.97 -18.49 -6.54
CA ARG A 434 -9.00 -17.17 -7.20
C ARG A 434 -9.16 -16.00 -6.24
N ASN A 435 -9.84 -16.19 -5.11
CA ASN A 435 -10.19 -15.10 -4.20
C ASN A 435 -9.29 -15.02 -2.95
N GLY A 436 -8.07 -15.56 -3.05
CA GLY A 436 -7.01 -15.46 -2.02
C GLY A 436 -6.86 -16.68 -1.11
N GLY A 437 -7.69 -17.71 -1.31
CA GLY A 437 -7.54 -19.03 -0.72
C GLY A 437 -7.43 -19.01 0.80
N LEU A 438 -6.35 -19.61 1.32
CA LEU A 438 -6.19 -19.87 2.75
C LEU A 438 -6.16 -18.57 3.57
N GLN A 439 -5.52 -17.52 3.05
CA GLN A 439 -5.42 -16.24 3.75
C GLN A 439 -6.78 -15.55 3.89
N THR A 440 -7.63 -15.63 2.87
CA THR A 440 -8.96 -15.00 2.89
C THR A 440 -10.01 -15.84 3.61
N PHE A 441 -10.08 -17.14 3.30
CA PHE A 441 -11.21 -17.99 3.70
C PHE A 441 -10.87 -18.97 4.82
N GLY A 442 -9.58 -19.26 5.04
CA GLY A 442 -9.16 -20.35 5.92
C GLY A 442 -9.42 -21.73 5.34
N PHE A 443 -9.28 -22.73 6.19
CA PHE A 443 -9.51 -24.12 5.82
C PHE A 443 -11.00 -24.46 5.67
N PRO A 444 -11.37 -25.47 4.86
CA PRO A 444 -12.73 -25.99 4.86
C PRO A 444 -13.03 -26.67 6.21
N ILE A 445 -14.19 -26.36 6.77
CA ILE A 445 -14.73 -27.00 7.99
C ILE A 445 -15.96 -27.87 7.69
N SER A 446 -16.27 -28.04 6.40
CA SER A 446 -17.27 -28.95 5.88
C SER A 446 -16.89 -29.41 4.46
N ASP A 447 -17.40 -30.55 4.03
CA ASP A 447 -17.52 -30.84 2.59
C ASP A 447 -18.70 -30.08 1.98
N GLU A 448 -18.92 -30.20 0.68
CA GLU A 448 -20.08 -29.61 -0.01
C GLU A 448 -21.38 -30.32 0.43
N PHE A 449 -22.43 -29.56 0.73
CA PHE A 449 -23.75 -30.10 1.10
C PHE A 449 -24.89 -29.28 0.50
N ALA A 450 -26.05 -29.91 0.32
CA ALA A 450 -27.24 -29.22 -0.16
C ALA A 450 -27.82 -28.29 0.92
N ALA A 451 -28.14 -27.05 0.56
CA ALA A 451 -28.83 -26.13 1.44
C ALA A 451 -30.20 -26.71 1.88
N ALA A 452 -30.56 -26.49 3.15
CA ALA A 452 -31.80 -27.03 3.71
C ALA A 452 -33.02 -26.54 2.91
N GLY A 453 -33.83 -27.48 2.40
CA GLY A 453 -35.00 -27.18 1.58
C GLY A 453 -34.73 -26.94 0.09
N GLU A 454 -33.47 -26.96 -0.35
CA GLU A 454 -33.10 -26.64 -1.74
C GLU A 454 -32.23 -27.77 -2.35
N ARG A 455 -32.82 -28.57 -3.26
CA ARG A 455 -32.13 -29.73 -3.88
C ARG A 455 -30.97 -29.38 -4.82
N ARG A 456 -30.71 -28.09 -5.12
CA ARG A 456 -29.73 -27.68 -6.12
C ARG A 456 -28.70 -26.64 -5.68
N ARG A 457 -28.89 -25.96 -4.55
CA ARG A 457 -27.89 -25.00 -4.05
C ARG A 457 -26.95 -25.70 -3.10
N MET A 458 -25.76 -25.98 -3.60
CA MET A 458 -24.67 -26.52 -2.79
C MET A 458 -24.04 -25.41 -1.97
N ARG A 459 -23.57 -25.76 -0.79
CA ARG A 459 -22.84 -24.89 0.13
C ARG A 459 -21.61 -25.59 0.65
N GLN A 460 -20.60 -24.82 1.02
CA GLN A 460 -19.44 -25.30 1.74
C GLN A 460 -19.00 -24.25 2.77
N VAL A 461 -18.66 -24.71 3.96
CA VAL A 461 -18.24 -23.85 5.07
C VAL A 461 -16.73 -23.86 5.18
N PHE A 462 -16.17 -22.67 5.31
CA PHE A 462 -14.77 -22.40 5.60
C PHE A 462 -14.67 -21.70 6.95
N GLU A 463 -13.47 -21.59 7.52
CA GLU A 463 -13.29 -20.91 8.81
C GLU A 463 -13.80 -19.47 8.78
N ARG A 464 -13.63 -18.75 7.67
CA ARG A 464 -13.91 -17.31 7.55
C ARG A 464 -15.11 -16.98 6.66
N ALA A 465 -15.66 -17.95 5.94
CA ALA A 465 -16.75 -17.72 5.00
C ALA A 465 -17.64 -18.95 4.82
N VAL A 466 -18.85 -18.74 4.28
CA VAL A 466 -19.68 -19.81 3.73
C VAL A 466 -19.86 -19.51 2.24
N PHE A 467 -19.52 -20.48 1.40
CA PHE A 467 -19.72 -20.39 -0.04
C PHE A 467 -21.06 -21.01 -0.40
N THR A 468 -21.75 -20.36 -1.33
CA THR A 468 -23.02 -20.85 -1.89
C THR A 468 -22.94 -20.83 -3.40
N GLN A 469 -23.39 -21.91 -4.01
CA GLN A 469 -23.57 -21.99 -5.45
C GLN A 469 -24.93 -21.39 -5.85
N ASN A 470 -24.88 -20.41 -6.74
CA ASN A 470 -26.03 -19.80 -7.38
C ASN A 470 -26.62 -20.73 -8.45
N ASP A 471 -27.83 -20.41 -8.92
CA ASP A 471 -28.54 -21.25 -9.90
C ASP A 471 -27.85 -21.31 -11.28
N ASP A 472 -27.00 -20.33 -11.58
CA ASP A 472 -26.14 -20.28 -12.78
C ASP A 472 -24.79 -21.00 -12.60
N GLY A 473 -24.55 -21.60 -11.44
CA GLY A 473 -23.33 -22.32 -11.09
C GLY A 473 -22.20 -21.44 -10.53
N SER A 474 -22.35 -20.11 -10.53
CA SER A 474 -21.39 -19.20 -9.90
C SER A 474 -21.36 -19.37 -8.38
N ILE A 475 -20.23 -19.06 -7.76
CA ILE A 475 -20.05 -19.12 -6.30
C ILE A 475 -20.11 -17.71 -5.73
N ALA A 476 -20.83 -17.53 -4.63
CA ALA A 476 -20.90 -16.30 -3.85
C ALA A 476 -20.67 -16.58 -2.37
N LEU A 477 -20.31 -15.54 -1.61
CA LEU A 477 -20.24 -15.59 -0.16
C LEU A 477 -21.64 -15.37 0.43
N GLU A 478 -22.03 -16.17 1.42
CA GLU A 478 -23.19 -15.85 2.26
C GLU A 478 -22.96 -14.53 3.00
N PRO A 479 -24.02 -13.76 3.30
CA PRO A 479 -23.93 -12.43 3.90
C PRO A 479 -23.64 -12.49 5.42
N LEU A 480 -22.51 -13.09 5.80
CA LEU A 480 -22.17 -13.33 7.20
C LEU A 480 -21.92 -12.04 7.98
N GLY A 481 -21.50 -10.96 7.33
CA GLY A 481 -21.35 -9.67 7.98
C GLY A 481 -22.68 -9.03 8.35
N TRP A 482 -23.71 -9.15 7.48
CA TRP A 482 -25.09 -8.82 7.85
C TRP A 482 -25.58 -9.62 9.05
N ALA A 483 -25.40 -10.94 9.04
CA ALA A 483 -25.81 -11.82 10.14
C ALA A 483 -25.12 -11.44 11.46
N PHE A 484 -23.82 -11.15 11.41
CA PHE A 484 -23.04 -10.64 12.53
C PHE A 484 -23.62 -9.32 13.07
N LEU A 485 -23.87 -8.34 12.20
CA LEU A 485 -24.38 -7.03 12.60
C LEU A 485 -25.75 -7.09 13.26
N VAL A 486 -26.66 -7.92 12.71
CA VAL A 486 -28.00 -8.13 13.29
C VAL A 486 -27.90 -8.74 14.68
N ARG A 487 -27.03 -9.74 14.86
CA ARG A 487 -26.79 -10.37 16.16
C ARG A 487 -26.26 -9.38 17.18
N GLU A 488 -25.22 -8.63 16.83
CA GLU A 488 -24.64 -7.58 17.69
C GLU A 488 -25.69 -6.56 18.13
N ARG A 489 -26.50 -6.05 17.20
CA ARG A 489 -27.57 -5.09 17.50
C ARG A 489 -28.69 -5.68 18.35
N SER A 490 -28.96 -6.98 18.23
CA SER A 490 -30.01 -7.66 19.01
C SER A 490 -29.57 -7.94 20.44
N LEU A 491 -28.26 -8.06 20.69
CA LEU A 491 -27.66 -8.30 22.01
C LEU A 491 -27.26 -7.01 22.73
N ALA A 492 -27.15 -5.89 22.00
CA ALA A 492 -26.88 -4.59 22.58
C ALA A 492 -27.97 -4.23 23.61
N PRO A 493 -27.61 -3.80 24.83
CA PRO A 493 -28.59 -3.35 25.81
C PRO A 493 -29.44 -2.26 25.18
N THR A 494 -30.76 -2.44 25.14
CA THR A 494 -31.66 -1.36 24.76
C THR A 494 -31.46 -0.25 25.78
N ALA A 495 -30.83 0.86 25.35
CA ALA A 495 -30.80 2.07 26.14
C ALA A 495 -32.25 2.36 26.52
N ALA A 496 -32.53 2.34 27.83
CA ALA A 496 -33.86 2.56 28.37
C ALA A 496 -34.41 3.82 27.71
N HIS A 497 -35.37 3.65 26.80
CA HIS A 497 -36.11 4.77 26.27
C HIS A 497 -36.80 5.39 27.48
N GLN A 498 -36.27 6.51 27.98
CA GLN A 498 -37.02 7.37 28.86
C GLN A 498 -38.20 7.88 28.04
N VAL A 499 -39.31 7.16 28.15
CA VAL A 499 -40.62 7.67 27.78
C VAL A 499 -40.82 8.92 28.64
N ARG A 500 -40.74 10.09 28.00
CA ARG A 500 -41.08 11.37 28.62
C ARG A 500 -42.58 11.55 28.66
#